data_AF-A0A415PRR6-F1
#
_entry.id   AF-A0A415PRR6-F1
#
_cell.length_a   1.000
_cell.length_b   1.000
_cell.length_c   1.000
_cell.angle_alpha   90.00
_cell.angle_beta   90.00
_cell.angle_gamma   90.00
#
_symmetry.space_group_name_H-M   'P 1'
#
loop_
_entity.id
_entity.type
_entity.pdbx_description
1 polymer ?
#
loop_
_entity_poly.entity_id
_entity_poly.type
_entity_poly.pdbx_seq_one_letter_code
_entity_poly.pdbx_strand_id
1 'polypeptide(L)'
;MNKQFIITNFAAFALMLFLPTGCRQADGKQDAVQSYRVIKVAASPVEISESYSAAIRGRQDVDILPQISGRIIRLKVKEGERVKTGQVLAVIDQVPYRAALRTAQANVSAAQAKVETARIELRGKQALFDEKVISDYELSLARNQLAVACAELEQAKAQESDARNNLSYAEIKSPSNGVVGTLPYRIGALVGPNMAQPFTVVSDNAEMYAYFSISENMLRRYLARYGSIDSMIAGMPEVGLQLNDGSLYKAKGRIETVSGVVDPVTGTVQIKALFPNPDRELLSGSIGNVILQNPKTEAVTIPMTATVELQDKIIAYRLKNGQAEAAYLTVDRLNDGNRFIVKEGLSVGDTIVAEGVGLVREGMSITPKNETK
;
A
#
# COMPACT_ATOMS: atom_id res chain seq x y z
N MET A 1 19.62 56.17 -55.97
CA MET A 1 20.60 56.73 -56.92
C MET A 1 20.55 58.24 -56.78
N ASN A 2 21.65 58.85 -56.31
CA ASN A 2 22.07 60.24 -56.58
C ASN A 2 21.10 61.38 -56.19
N LYS A 3 21.48 62.51 -55.58
CA LYS A 3 22.72 63.26 -55.39
C LYS A 3 22.36 64.32 -54.32
N GLN A 4 23.16 64.59 -53.29
CA GLN A 4 24.36 65.45 -53.27
C GLN A 4 24.13 66.92 -53.67
N PHE A 5 24.95 67.77 -53.01
CA PHE A 5 25.32 69.18 -53.26
C PHE A 5 24.55 70.21 -52.42
N ILE A 6 25.09 70.74 -51.30
CA ILE A 6 26.33 71.56 -51.04
C ILE A 6 26.19 72.99 -51.59
N ILE A 7 26.79 73.95 -50.84
CA ILE A 7 27.30 75.30 -51.23
C ILE A 7 26.35 76.43 -50.77
N THR A 8 26.66 77.50 -50.02
CA THR A 8 27.85 78.16 -49.39
C THR A 8 27.29 79.30 -48.49
N ASN A 9 27.76 79.57 -47.28
CA ASN A 9 28.88 80.48 -46.90
C ASN A 9 28.69 81.97 -47.30
N PHE A 10 28.47 82.90 -46.34
CA PHE A 10 29.38 84.00 -45.97
C PHE A 10 28.76 85.07 -45.03
N ALA A 11 29.58 85.48 -44.04
CA ALA A 11 29.66 86.79 -43.35
C ALA A 11 28.48 87.32 -42.51
N ALA A 12 28.66 88.13 -41.45
CA ALA A 12 29.76 88.45 -40.54
C ALA A 12 29.18 89.41 -39.47
N PHE A 13 29.77 89.39 -38.27
CA PHE A 13 30.02 90.53 -37.37
C PHE A 13 29.06 90.93 -36.22
N ALA A 14 29.72 91.19 -35.08
CA ALA A 14 29.36 91.91 -33.84
C ALA A 14 28.41 91.22 -32.84
N LEU A 15 28.90 90.57 -31.77
CA LEU A 15 29.55 91.07 -30.54
C LEU A 15 28.61 91.85 -29.60
N MET A 16 28.06 91.16 -28.59
CA MET A 16 27.90 91.73 -27.24
C MET A 16 27.72 90.62 -26.18
N LEU A 17 28.71 90.52 -25.30
CA LEU A 17 28.70 89.73 -24.06
C LEU A 17 27.67 90.27 -23.08
N PHE A 18 26.84 89.39 -22.52
CA PHE A 18 26.28 89.52 -21.17
C PHE A 18 26.05 88.13 -20.56
N LEU A 19 26.93 87.73 -19.64
CA LEU A 19 26.67 86.67 -18.66
C LEU A 19 25.95 87.31 -17.46
N PRO A 20 24.96 86.63 -16.87
CA PRO A 20 25.18 86.25 -15.47
C PRO A 20 24.62 84.88 -15.05
N THR A 21 25.29 84.34 -14.03
CA THR A 21 24.78 83.53 -12.91
C THR A 21 24.19 82.15 -13.19
N GLY A 22 25.07 81.15 -13.07
CA GLY A 22 24.68 79.78 -12.75
C GLY A 22 24.40 79.61 -11.26
N CYS A 23 23.16 79.25 -10.93
CA CYS A 23 22.80 78.50 -9.72
C CYS A 23 22.44 77.08 -10.17
N ARG A 24 23.39 76.15 -10.06
CA ARG A 24 23.12 74.72 -10.25
C ARG A 24 22.77 74.14 -8.90
N GLN A 25 21.48 74.07 -8.63
CA GLN A 25 20.91 73.41 -7.46
C GLN A 25 21.16 71.91 -7.61
N ALA A 26 22.00 71.36 -6.73
CA ALA A 26 22.19 69.93 -6.60
C ALA A 26 20.98 69.36 -5.85
N ASP A 27 20.08 68.72 -6.59
CA ASP A 27 19.05 67.88 -6.00
C ASP A 27 19.72 66.66 -5.37
N GLY A 28 19.98 66.76 -4.06
CA GLY A 28 20.21 65.60 -3.22
C GLY A 28 18.92 64.80 -3.13
N LYS A 29 18.82 63.71 -3.90
CA LYS A 29 17.90 62.62 -3.55
C LYS A 29 18.36 62.07 -2.19
N GLN A 30 17.71 62.50 -1.12
CA GLN A 30 17.68 61.74 0.12
C GLN A 30 17.02 60.40 -0.21
N ASP A 31 17.76 59.30 -0.01
CA ASP A 31 17.18 57.96 -0.02
C ASP A 31 16.05 57.94 1.01
N ALA A 32 14.81 57.98 0.53
CA ALA A 32 13.65 57.75 1.37
C ALA A 32 13.76 56.33 1.89
N VAL A 33 14.08 56.18 3.18
CA VAL A 33 14.21 54.88 3.84
C VAL A 33 12.87 54.17 3.72
N GLN A 34 12.80 53.20 2.81
CA GLN A 34 11.57 52.53 2.45
C GLN A 34 11.19 51.56 3.58
N SER A 35 9.95 51.63 4.05
CA SER A 35 9.48 50.78 5.15
C SER A 35 9.04 49.42 4.63
N TYR A 36 9.61 48.34 5.17
CA TYR A 36 9.25 46.97 4.80
C TYR A 36 8.66 46.22 5.99
N ARG A 37 7.75 45.28 5.71
CA ARG A 37 7.21 44.36 6.73
C ARG A 37 8.32 43.38 7.11
N VAL A 38 8.57 43.24 8.42
CA VAL A 38 9.58 42.30 8.93
C VAL A 38 8.92 41.28 9.85
N ILE A 39 9.48 40.07 9.89
CA ILE A 39 9.10 39.00 10.80
C ILE A 39 10.33 38.51 11.57
N LYS A 40 10.11 38.10 12.81
CA LYS A 40 11.14 37.47 13.62
C LYS A 40 11.11 35.97 13.37
N VAL A 41 12.26 35.42 13.01
CA VAL A 41 12.47 34.00 12.79
C VAL A 41 12.28 33.27 14.13
N ALA A 42 11.30 32.38 14.18
CA ALA A 42 11.00 31.56 15.34
C ALA A 42 10.97 30.08 14.95
N ALA A 43 11.35 29.22 15.89
CA ALA A 43 11.07 27.80 15.76
C ALA A 43 9.56 27.60 15.93
N SER A 44 8.97 26.73 15.12
CA SER A 44 7.58 26.33 15.24
C SER A 44 7.49 24.82 15.07
N PRO A 45 6.57 24.14 15.75
CA PRO A 45 6.35 22.73 15.54
C PRO A 45 5.78 22.51 14.14
N VAL A 46 6.51 21.76 13.32
CA VAL A 46 6.07 21.37 11.97
C VAL A 46 5.83 19.88 11.93
N GLU A 47 4.70 19.50 11.33
CA GLU A 47 4.40 18.11 10.98
C GLU A 47 4.94 17.85 9.58
N ILE A 48 6.05 17.11 9.51
CA ILE A 48 6.61 16.66 8.23
C ILE A 48 5.93 15.34 7.89
N SER A 49 5.09 15.35 6.87
CA SER A 49 4.48 14.15 6.32
C SER A 49 5.38 13.55 5.24
N GLU A 50 5.71 12.27 5.36
CA GLU A 50 6.41 11.52 4.31
C GLU A 50 5.42 10.62 3.59
N SER A 51 5.52 10.59 2.26
CA SER A 51 4.61 9.84 1.40
C SER A 51 5.39 8.74 0.68
N TYR A 52 4.91 7.50 0.81
CA TYR A 52 5.53 6.33 0.19
C TYR A 52 4.52 5.60 -0.69
N SER A 53 4.91 5.34 -1.94
CA SER A 53 4.10 4.53 -2.85
C SER A 53 3.91 3.13 -2.26
N ALA A 54 2.66 2.67 -2.25
CA ALA A 54 2.25 1.44 -1.61
C ALA A 54 1.36 0.61 -2.53
N ALA A 55 1.62 -0.70 -2.57
CA ALA A 55 0.74 -1.67 -3.18
C ALA A 55 -0.28 -2.16 -2.14
N ILE A 56 -1.57 -2.02 -2.45
CA ILE A 56 -2.66 -2.42 -1.56
C ILE A 56 -3.11 -3.83 -1.94
N ARG A 57 -3.20 -4.72 -0.94
CA ARG A 57 -3.62 -6.12 -1.10
C ARG A 57 -4.68 -6.46 -0.07
N GLY A 58 -5.61 -7.35 -0.43
CA GLY A 58 -6.53 -7.96 0.52
C GLY A 58 -5.77 -8.71 1.61
N ARG A 59 -6.45 -8.96 2.74
CA ARG A 59 -5.91 -9.78 3.83
C ARG A 59 -5.48 -11.16 3.34
N GLN A 60 -6.28 -11.72 2.43
CA GLN A 60 -6.00 -12.99 1.79
C GLN A 60 -6.69 -13.04 0.44
N ASP A 61 -5.93 -13.30 -0.63
CA ASP A 61 -6.47 -13.61 -1.95
C ASP A 61 -6.30 -15.12 -2.16
N VAL A 62 -7.41 -15.85 -2.25
CA VAL A 62 -7.39 -17.32 -2.38
C VAL A 62 -7.81 -17.73 -3.78
N ASP A 63 -6.87 -18.34 -4.49
CA ASP A 63 -7.12 -18.98 -5.78
C ASP A 63 -7.97 -20.24 -5.59
N ILE A 64 -9.16 -20.24 -6.19
CA ILE A 64 -10.07 -21.36 -6.13
C ILE A 64 -9.81 -22.29 -7.30
N LEU A 65 -9.31 -23.48 -7.02
CA LEU A 65 -9.11 -24.55 -8.00
C LEU A 65 -10.08 -25.71 -7.71
N PRO A 66 -10.78 -26.25 -8.73
CA PRO A 66 -11.54 -27.48 -8.57
C PRO A 66 -10.61 -28.66 -8.28
N GLN A 67 -10.98 -29.49 -7.31
CA GLN A 67 -10.16 -30.67 -6.95
C GLN A 67 -10.36 -31.85 -7.92
N ILE A 68 -11.47 -31.84 -8.67
CA ILE A 68 -11.83 -32.88 -9.64
C ILE A 68 -12.16 -32.28 -10.99
N SER A 69 -12.08 -33.10 -12.04
CA SER A 69 -12.37 -32.67 -13.41
C SER A 69 -13.85 -32.83 -13.76
N GLY A 70 -14.40 -31.91 -14.56
CA GLY A 70 -15.73 -32.06 -15.14
C GLY A 70 -16.30 -30.77 -15.68
N ARG A 71 -17.49 -30.85 -16.28
CA ARG A 71 -18.15 -29.67 -16.86
C ARG A 71 -18.95 -28.94 -15.80
N ILE A 72 -18.91 -27.61 -15.81
CA ILE A 72 -19.76 -26.78 -14.95
C ILE A 72 -21.20 -26.90 -15.44
N ILE A 73 -22.10 -27.38 -14.58
CA ILE A 73 -23.54 -27.46 -14.87
C ILE A 73 -24.31 -26.27 -14.32
N ARG A 74 -23.85 -25.69 -13.20
CA ARG A 74 -24.50 -24.57 -12.53
C ARG A 74 -23.47 -23.65 -11.90
N LEU A 75 -23.64 -22.36 -12.11
CA LEU A 75 -22.94 -21.30 -11.43
C LEU A 75 -23.86 -20.73 -10.35
N LYS A 76 -23.41 -20.68 -9.10
CA LYS A 76 -24.22 -20.26 -7.94
C LYS A 76 -23.85 -18.89 -7.39
N VAL A 77 -22.84 -18.24 -7.96
CA VAL A 77 -22.35 -16.93 -7.56
C VAL A 77 -22.16 -16.03 -8.77
N LYS A 78 -22.21 -14.72 -8.54
CA LYS A 78 -21.87 -13.69 -9.52
C LYS A 78 -20.50 -13.09 -9.21
N GLU A 79 -19.88 -12.50 -10.23
CA GLU A 79 -18.68 -11.69 -10.05
C GLU A 79 -18.98 -10.52 -9.11
N GLY A 80 -18.08 -10.23 -8.17
CA GLY A 80 -18.26 -9.21 -7.14
C GLY A 80 -19.21 -9.61 -5.99
N GLU A 81 -19.78 -10.81 -6.01
CA GLU A 81 -20.67 -11.28 -4.95
C GLU A 81 -19.89 -11.62 -3.66
N ARG A 82 -20.50 -11.34 -2.51
CA ARG A 82 -19.94 -11.69 -1.19
C ARG A 82 -20.24 -13.15 -0.89
N VAL A 83 -19.20 -13.90 -0.53
CA VAL A 83 -19.32 -15.32 -0.20
C VAL A 83 -18.78 -15.59 1.20
N LYS A 84 -19.35 -16.62 1.82
CA LYS A 84 -18.90 -17.14 3.12
C LYS A 84 -18.11 -18.42 2.95
N THR A 85 -17.28 -18.74 3.95
CA THR A 85 -16.63 -20.06 4.04
C THR A 85 -17.68 -21.18 3.93
N GLY A 86 -17.41 -22.15 3.05
CA GLY A 86 -18.29 -23.29 2.76
C GLY A 86 -19.39 -23.02 1.74
N GLN A 87 -19.59 -21.77 1.31
CA GLN A 87 -20.60 -21.44 0.29
C GLN A 87 -20.23 -22.04 -1.07
N VAL A 88 -21.20 -22.69 -1.72
CA VAL A 88 -21.01 -23.30 -3.05
C VAL A 88 -20.98 -22.20 -4.12
N LEU A 89 -19.88 -22.15 -4.86
CA LEU A 89 -19.62 -21.22 -5.97
C LEU A 89 -20.12 -21.79 -7.30
N ALA A 90 -19.83 -23.06 -7.56
CA ALA A 90 -20.24 -23.75 -8.77
C ALA A 90 -20.45 -25.24 -8.53
N VAL A 91 -21.22 -25.87 -9.41
CA VAL A 91 -21.47 -27.31 -9.40
C VAL A 91 -20.97 -27.91 -10.70
N ILE A 92 -20.06 -28.86 -10.59
CA ILE A 92 -19.57 -29.74 -11.65
C ILE A 92 -20.60 -30.84 -11.88
N ASP A 93 -20.66 -31.39 -13.09
CA ASP A 93 -21.50 -32.55 -13.40
C ASP A 93 -21.26 -33.70 -12.40
N GLN A 94 -22.29 -33.98 -11.60
CA GLN A 94 -22.26 -34.98 -10.53
C GLN A 94 -22.64 -36.38 -11.02
N VAL A 95 -23.15 -36.53 -12.25
CA VAL A 95 -23.64 -37.82 -12.77
C VAL A 95 -22.60 -38.94 -12.66
N PRO A 96 -21.35 -38.78 -13.17
CA PRO A 96 -20.34 -39.84 -13.07
C PRO A 96 -19.95 -40.13 -11.61
N TYR A 97 -19.84 -39.10 -10.78
CA TYR A 97 -19.46 -39.24 -9.37
C TYR A 97 -20.54 -39.91 -8.51
N ARG A 98 -21.81 -39.64 -8.79
CA ARG A 98 -22.94 -40.34 -8.15
C ARG A 98 -23.00 -41.80 -8.58
N ALA A 99 -22.72 -42.10 -9.85
CA ALA A 99 -22.65 -43.48 -10.32
C ALA A 99 -21.51 -44.25 -9.62
N ALA A 100 -20.31 -43.66 -9.54
CA ALA A 100 -19.18 -44.25 -8.84
C ALA A 100 -19.48 -44.51 -7.35
N LEU A 101 -20.12 -43.55 -6.66
CA LEU A 101 -20.54 -43.73 -5.27
C LEU A 101 -21.52 -44.89 -5.11
N ARG A 102 -22.53 -45.01 -6.00
CA ARG A 102 -23.47 -46.15 -5.95
C ARG A 102 -22.76 -47.49 -6.13
N THR A 103 -21.79 -47.58 -7.04
CA THR A 103 -20.99 -48.79 -7.23
C THR A 103 -20.20 -49.13 -5.96
N ALA A 104 -19.55 -48.14 -5.33
CA ALA A 104 -18.81 -48.36 -4.10
C ALA A 104 -19.73 -48.82 -2.94
N GLN A 105 -20.92 -48.24 -2.81
CA GLN A 105 -21.94 -48.66 -1.83
C GLN A 105 -22.41 -50.10 -2.06
N ALA A 106 -22.58 -50.51 -3.32
CA ALA A 106 -22.91 -51.89 -3.66
C ALA A 106 -21.78 -52.85 -3.27
N ASN A 107 -20.52 -52.46 -3.48
CA ASN A 107 -19.35 -53.26 -3.09
C ASN A 107 -19.26 -53.41 -1.56
N VAL A 108 -19.53 -52.35 -0.79
CA VAL A 108 -19.61 -52.43 0.68
C VAL A 108 -20.70 -53.39 1.11
N SER A 109 -21.87 -53.32 0.49
CA SER A 109 -22.99 -54.22 0.79
C SER A 109 -22.64 -55.69 0.49
N ALA A 110 -21.95 -55.95 -0.63
CA ALA A 110 -21.48 -57.28 -0.99
C ALA A 110 -20.41 -57.80 -0.01
N ALA A 111 -19.44 -56.97 0.37
CA ALA A 111 -18.41 -57.34 1.33
C ALA A 111 -18.98 -57.58 2.73
N GLN A 112 -19.98 -56.78 3.15
CA GLN A 112 -20.69 -57.00 4.41
C GLN A 112 -21.40 -58.35 4.42
N ALA A 113 -22.05 -58.73 3.31
CA ALA A 113 -22.68 -60.04 3.19
C ALA A 113 -21.65 -61.18 3.29
N LYS A 114 -20.45 -61.03 2.70
CA LYS A 114 -19.35 -62.00 2.86
C LYS A 114 -18.89 -62.14 4.31
N VAL A 115 -18.77 -61.02 5.04
CA VAL A 115 -18.41 -61.03 6.47
C VAL A 115 -19.45 -61.79 7.28
N GLU A 116 -20.74 -61.56 7.04
CA GLU A 116 -21.79 -62.29 7.76
C GLU A 116 -21.77 -63.78 7.44
N THR A 117 -21.56 -64.17 6.19
CA THR A 117 -21.40 -65.58 5.80
C THR A 117 -20.23 -66.22 6.53
N ALA A 118 -19.04 -65.60 6.51
CA ALA A 118 -17.85 -66.10 7.20
C ALA A 118 -18.04 -66.15 8.73
N ARG A 119 -18.83 -65.22 9.29
CA ARG A 119 -19.16 -65.21 10.73
C ARG A 119 -20.09 -66.36 11.10
N ILE A 120 -21.09 -66.66 10.26
CA ILE A 120 -21.97 -67.82 10.45
C ILE A 120 -21.17 -69.12 10.36
N GLU A 121 -20.29 -69.25 9.37
CA GLU A 121 -19.42 -70.41 9.20
C GLU A 121 -18.49 -70.62 10.39
N LEU A 122 -17.83 -69.55 10.86
CA LEU A 122 -16.99 -69.60 12.07
C LEU A 122 -17.80 -70.04 13.29
N ARG A 123 -19.01 -69.51 13.48
CA ARG A 123 -19.88 -69.91 14.61
C ARG A 123 -20.25 -71.39 14.53
N GLY A 124 -20.57 -71.89 13.34
CA GLY A 124 -20.84 -73.31 13.12
C GLY A 124 -19.62 -74.19 13.40
N LYS A 125 -18.45 -73.83 12.88
CA LYS A 125 -17.19 -74.53 13.12
C LYS A 125 -16.78 -74.49 14.60
N GLN A 126 -17.00 -73.38 15.30
CA GLN A 126 -16.75 -73.29 16.74
C GLN A 126 -17.61 -74.28 17.52
N ALA A 127 -18.92 -74.37 17.24
CA ALA A 127 -19.79 -75.35 17.89
C ALA A 127 -19.34 -76.80 17.67
N LEU A 128 -18.95 -77.15 16.44
CA LEU A 128 -18.42 -78.48 16.12
C LEU A 128 -17.07 -78.78 16.80
N PHE A 129 -16.23 -77.76 16.99
CA PHE A 129 -14.96 -77.90 17.70
C PHE A 129 -15.20 -78.16 19.20
N ASP A 130 -16.17 -77.45 19.79
CA ASP A 130 -16.55 -77.64 21.20
C ASP A 130 -17.11 -79.06 21.46
N GLU A 131 -17.78 -79.65 20.46
CA GLU A 131 -18.20 -81.06 20.44
C GLU A 131 -17.09 -82.05 20.05
N LYS A 132 -15.85 -81.58 19.80
CA LYS A 132 -14.67 -82.35 19.38
C LYS A 132 -14.84 -83.08 18.04
N VAL A 133 -15.65 -82.55 17.14
CA VAL A 133 -15.91 -83.12 15.80
C VAL A 133 -14.87 -82.68 14.78
N ILE A 134 -14.30 -81.47 14.92
CA ILE A 134 -13.30 -80.92 13.99
C ILE A 134 -11.97 -80.60 14.69
N SER A 135 -10.91 -80.43 13.90
CA SER A 135 -9.58 -80.07 14.40
C SER A 135 -9.42 -78.56 14.65
N ASP A 136 -8.42 -78.18 15.47
CA ASP A 136 -8.07 -76.77 15.73
C ASP A 136 -7.59 -76.05 14.45
N TYR A 137 -6.98 -76.79 13.51
CA TYR A 137 -6.58 -76.28 12.21
C TYR A 137 -7.79 -75.79 11.40
N GLU A 138 -8.89 -76.56 11.37
CA GLU A 138 -10.11 -76.15 10.68
C GLU A 138 -10.76 -74.92 11.31
N LEU A 139 -10.79 -74.86 12.64
CA LEU A 139 -11.31 -73.69 13.36
C LEU A 139 -10.46 -72.43 13.08
N SER A 140 -9.14 -72.58 13.09
CA SER A 140 -8.20 -71.51 12.77
C SER A 140 -8.34 -71.03 11.33
N LEU A 141 -8.59 -71.93 10.37
CA LEU A 141 -8.88 -71.56 8.99
C LEU A 141 -10.16 -70.72 8.88
N ALA A 142 -11.24 -71.09 9.57
CA ALA A 142 -12.48 -70.32 9.59
C ALA A 142 -12.29 -68.93 10.23
N ARG A 143 -11.47 -68.83 11.30
CA ARG A 143 -11.10 -67.52 11.90
C ARG A 143 -10.35 -66.64 10.91
N ASN A 144 -9.39 -67.21 10.18
CA ASN A 144 -8.65 -66.50 9.15
C ASN A 144 -9.54 -66.05 7.99
N GLN A 145 -10.51 -66.87 7.56
CA GLN A 145 -11.48 -66.49 6.53
C GLN A 145 -12.35 -65.31 6.97
N LEU A 146 -12.82 -65.30 8.21
CA LEU A 146 -13.52 -64.13 8.76
C LEU A 146 -12.62 -62.90 8.78
N ALA A 147 -11.36 -63.03 9.19
CA ALA A 147 -10.41 -61.93 9.21
C ALA A 147 -10.17 -61.35 7.79
N VAL A 148 -10.03 -62.21 6.78
CA VAL A 148 -9.92 -61.80 5.36
C VAL A 148 -11.18 -61.08 4.90
N ALA A 149 -12.36 -61.61 5.18
CA ALA A 149 -13.63 -60.97 4.82
C ALA A 149 -13.78 -59.59 5.49
N CYS A 150 -13.39 -59.46 6.75
CA CYS A 150 -13.37 -58.18 7.47
C CYS A 150 -12.41 -57.18 6.80
N ALA A 151 -11.22 -57.63 6.38
CA ALA A 151 -10.27 -56.78 5.66
C ALA A 151 -10.82 -56.32 4.30
N GLU A 152 -11.49 -57.21 3.54
CA GLU A 152 -12.17 -56.86 2.29
C GLU A 152 -13.28 -55.80 2.51
N LEU A 153 -14.04 -55.94 3.60
CA LEU A 153 -15.07 -54.96 3.98
C LEU A 153 -14.46 -53.59 4.27
N GLU A 154 -13.37 -53.52 5.04
CA GLU A 154 -12.69 -52.26 5.33
C GLU A 154 -12.10 -51.62 4.06
N GLN A 155 -11.55 -52.43 3.14
CA GLN A 155 -11.11 -51.94 1.83
C GLN A 155 -12.28 -51.36 1.01
N ALA A 156 -13.44 -52.02 1.00
CA ALA A 156 -14.64 -51.53 0.31
C ALA A 156 -15.16 -50.22 0.92
N LYS A 157 -15.14 -50.08 2.25
CA LYS A 157 -15.53 -48.85 2.96
C LYS A 157 -14.59 -47.70 2.63
N ALA A 158 -13.29 -47.95 2.53
CA ALA A 158 -12.32 -46.94 2.10
C ALA A 158 -12.65 -46.41 0.69
N GLN A 159 -12.95 -47.30 -0.25
CA GLN A 159 -13.36 -46.92 -1.61
C GLN A 159 -14.68 -46.13 -1.63
N GLU A 160 -15.65 -46.47 -0.78
CA GLU A 160 -16.89 -45.69 -0.62
C GLU A 160 -16.60 -44.28 -0.10
N SER A 161 -15.70 -44.14 0.88
CA SER A 161 -15.26 -42.85 1.41
C SER A 161 -14.61 -41.99 0.32
N ASP A 162 -13.73 -42.56 -0.49
CA ASP A 162 -13.08 -41.84 -1.60
C ASP A 162 -14.11 -41.38 -2.65
N ALA A 163 -15.06 -42.25 -3.02
CA ALA A 163 -16.13 -41.90 -3.96
C ALA A 163 -17.04 -40.80 -3.41
N ARG A 164 -17.32 -40.82 -2.10
CA ARG A 164 -18.09 -39.77 -1.40
C ARG A 164 -17.34 -38.44 -1.39
N ASN A 165 -16.04 -38.46 -1.12
CA ASN A 165 -15.19 -37.28 -1.15
C ASN A 165 -15.16 -36.65 -2.56
N ASN A 166 -14.95 -37.47 -3.59
CA ASN A 166 -14.98 -37.02 -4.99
C ASN A 166 -16.33 -36.39 -5.36
N LEU A 167 -17.45 -36.97 -4.93
CA LEU A 167 -18.77 -36.37 -5.12
C LEU A 167 -18.91 -35.03 -4.38
N SER A 168 -18.34 -34.90 -3.18
CA SER A 168 -18.35 -33.65 -2.42
C SER A 168 -17.55 -32.54 -3.13
N TYR A 169 -16.45 -32.90 -3.79
CA TYR A 169 -15.61 -31.99 -4.57
C TYR A 169 -16.26 -31.54 -5.89
N ALA A 170 -17.34 -32.20 -6.33
CA ALA A 170 -18.14 -31.71 -7.44
C ALA A 170 -18.91 -30.42 -7.11
N GLU A 171 -18.93 -30.02 -5.85
CA GLU A 171 -19.33 -28.68 -5.43
C GLU A 171 -18.09 -27.86 -5.11
N ILE A 172 -17.78 -26.88 -5.96
CA ILE A 172 -16.68 -25.94 -5.72
C ILE A 172 -17.15 -24.97 -4.62
N LYS A 173 -16.47 -24.95 -3.47
CA LYS A 173 -16.83 -24.16 -2.29
C LYS A 173 -15.76 -23.11 -1.98
N SER A 174 -16.18 -21.99 -1.37
CA SER A 174 -15.26 -20.97 -0.87
C SER A 174 -14.56 -21.46 0.41
N PRO A 175 -13.22 -21.41 0.51
CA PRO A 175 -12.48 -21.74 1.73
C PRO A 175 -12.47 -20.58 2.74
N SER A 176 -12.66 -19.34 2.30
CA SER A 176 -12.65 -18.14 3.12
C SER A 176 -13.90 -17.28 2.89
N ASN A 177 -14.14 -16.34 3.80
CA ASN A 177 -15.08 -15.25 3.56
C ASN A 177 -14.41 -14.22 2.64
N GLY A 178 -15.15 -13.68 1.68
CA GLY A 178 -14.56 -12.70 0.77
C GLY A 178 -15.51 -12.23 -0.32
N VAL A 179 -14.93 -11.60 -1.34
CA VAL A 179 -15.60 -11.18 -2.56
C VAL A 179 -15.08 -12.03 -3.71
N VAL A 180 -16.00 -12.57 -4.51
CA VAL A 180 -15.68 -13.33 -5.71
C VAL A 180 -15.12 -12.38 -6.76
N GLY A 181 -13.95 -12.72 -7.31
CA GLY A 181 -13.33 -12.01 -8.42
C GLY A 181 -14.03 -12.30 -9.75
N THR A 182 -13.24 -12.39 -10.81
CA THR A 182 -13.74 -12.74 -12.14
C THR A 182 -14.06 -14.23 -12.23
N LEU A 183 -14.98 -14.58 -13.13
CA LEU A 183 -15.44 -15.94 -13.41
C LEU A 183 -15.11 -16.28 -14.87
N PRO A 184 -13.84 -16.61 -15.19
CA PRO A 184 -13.41 -16.93 -16.54
C PRO A 184 -14.12 -18.16 -17.14
N TYR A 185 -14.56 -19.09 -16.29
CA TYR A 185 -15.23 -20.32 -16.72
C TYR A 185 -16.74 -20.24 -16.47
N ARG A 186 -17.52 -20.34 -17.55
CA ARG A 186 -18.99 -20.31 -17.51
C ARG A 186 -19.59 -21.71 -17.57
N ILE A 187 -20.92 -21.77 -17.44
CA ILE A 187 -21.68 -23.02 -17.61
C ILE A 187 -21.31 -23.69 -18.94
N GLY A 188 -21.05 -24.99 -18.89
CA GLY A 188 -20.61 -25.79 -20.03
C GLY A 188 -19.10 -25.90 -20.20
N ALA A 189 -18.30 -25.04 -19.56
CA ALA A 189 -16.84 -25.12 -19.57
C ALA A 189 -16.34 -26.36 -18.82
N LEU A 190 -15.25 -26.95 -19.31
CA LEU A 190 -14.52 -28.01 -18.63
C LEU A 190 -13.53 -27.41 -17.64
N VAL A 191 -13.58 -27.87 -16.39
CA VAL A 191 -12.67 -27.43 -15.34
C VAL A 191 -11.98 -28.63 -14.68
N GLY A 192 -10.86 -28.39 -13.99
CA GLY A 192 -10.13 -29.43 -13.24
C GLY A 192 -8.97 -28.90 -12.41
N PRO A 193 -8.22 -29.78 -11.72
CA PRO A 193 -7.16 -29.38 -10.79
C PRO A 193 -5.91 -28.79 -11.48
N ASN A 194 -5.69 -29.13 -12.75
CA ASN A 194 -4.48 -28.76 -13.50
C ASN A 194 -4.71 -27.57 -14.45
N MET A 195 -5.68 -26.70 -14.16
CA MET A 195 -5.93 -25.50 -14.99
C MET A 195 -4.84 -24.45 -14.77
N ALA A 196 -4.47 -23.74 -15.84
CA ALA A 196 -3.51 -22.64 -15.77
C ALA A 196 -4.08 -21.40 -15.06
N GLN A 197 -5.38 -21.15 -15.19
CA GLN A 197 -6.08 -20.06 -14.51
C GLN A 197 -7.00 -20.64 -13.44
N PRO A 198 -7.04 -20.07 -12.22
CA PRO A 198 -7.99 -20.50 -11.21
C PRO A 198 -9.43 -20.33 -11.68
N PHE A 199 -10.36 -21.11 -11.10
CA PHE A 199 -11.78 -20.98 -11.38
C PHE A 199 -12.29 -19.59 -11.03
N THR A 200 -11.85 -19.06 -9.88
CA THR A 200 -12.02 -17.67 -9.45
C THR A 200 -11.03 -17.37 -8.33
N VAL A 201 -10.93 -16.11 -7.93
CA VAL A 201 -10.18 -15.69 -6.74
C VAL A 201 -11.18 -15.15 -5.73
N VAL A 202 -11.10 -15.60 -4.48
CA VAL A 202 -11.89 -15.03 -3.39
C VAL A 202 -10.97 -14.14 -2.56
N SER A 203 -11.23 -12.84 -2.58
CA SER A 203 -10.45 -11.85 -1.84
C SER A 203 -11.14 -11.50 -0.53
N ASP A 204 -10.47 -11.73 0.59
CA ASP A 204 -10.86 -11.18 1.88
C ASP A 204 -10.37 -9.73 1.98
N ASN A 205 -11.29 -8.81 1.73
CA ASN A 205 -11.04 -7.37 1.72
C ASN A 205 -11.65 -6.63 2.92
N ALA A 206 -12.01 -7.33 4.01
CA ALA A 206 -12.49 -6.67 5.23
C ALA A 206 -11.39 -5.81 5.88
N GLU A 207 -10.15 -6.25 5.73
CA GLU A 207 -8.94 -5.51 6.09
C GLU A 207 -7.98 -5.57 4.92
N MET A 208 -7.18 -4.51 4.75
CA MET A 208 -6.26 -4.36 3.63
C MET A 208 -4.86 -4.12 4.13
N TYR A 209 -3.89 -4.71 3.44
CA TYR A 209 -2.47 -4.47 3.65
C TYR A 209 -1.94 -3.49 2.62
N ALA A 210 -1.29 -2.42 3.07
CA ALA A 210 -0.50 -1.54 2.23
C ALA A 210 0.98 -1.88 2.40
N TYR A 211 1.60 -2.35 1.32
CA TYR A 211 3.02 -2.67 1.26
C TYR A 211 3.79 -1.52 0.65
N PHE A 212 4.68 -0.90 1.41
CA PHE A 212 5.52 0.20 0.95
C PHE A 212 6.95 -0.02 1.42
N SER A 213 7.91 0.64 0.78
CA SER A 213 9.33 0.47 1.09
C SER A 213 9.94 1.77 1.60
N ILE A 214 10.80 1.67 2.60
CA ILE A 214 11.64 2.78 3.08
C ILE A 214 13.11 2.41 2.93
N SER A 215 13.99 3.40 2.80
CA SER A 215 15.44 3.14 2.74
C SER A 215 15.99 2.65 4.08
N GLU A 216 17.07 1.86 4.04
CA GLU A 216 17.73 1.38 5.27
C GLU A 216 18.20 2.55 6.17
N ASN A 217 18.69 3.63 5.56
CA ASN A 217 19.05 4.85 6.28
C ASN A 217 17.84 5.43 7.03
N MET A 218 16.66 5.41 6.41
CA MET A 218 15.45 5.89 7.05
C MET A 218 15.02 4.96 8.19
N LEU A 219 15.05 3.64 7.97
CA LEU A 219 14.80 2.68 9.03
C LEU A 219 15.74 2.89 10.22
N ARG A 220 17.04 3.13 9.97
CA ARG A 220 18.03 3.41 11.03
C ARG A 220 17.67 4.66 11.84
N ARG A 221 17.12 5.71 11.21
CA ARG A 221 16.62 6.91 11.92
C ARG A 221 15.43 6.57 12.82
N TYR A 222 14.50 5.76 12.33
CA TYR A 222 13.38 5.29 13.16
C TYR A 222 13.85 4.41 14.32
N LEU A 223 14.81 3.51 14.09
CA LEU A 223 15.39 2.67 15.14
C LEU A 223 16.17 3.48 16.18
N ALA A 224 16.88 4.53 15.78
CA ALA A 224 17.53 5.44 16.73
C ALA A 224 16.51 6.18 17.62
N ARG A 225 15.30 6.42 17.12
CA ARG A 225 14.20 7.07 17.85
C ARG A 225 13.45 6.12 18.78
N TYR A 226 13.11 4.92 18.31
CA TYR A 226 12.26 3.96 19.03
C TYR A 226 13.03 2.83 19.72
N GLY A 227 14.33 2.69 19.47
CA GLY A 227 15.21 1.67 20.05
C GLY A 227 15.20 0.32 19.31
N SER A 228 14.02 -0.23 19.02
CA SER A 228 13.85 -1.51 18.31
C SER A 228 12.72 -1.47 17.28
N ILE A 229 12.68 -2.48 16.39
CA ILE A 229 11.59 -2.64 15.41
C ILE A 229 10.26 -2.84 16.14
N ASP A 230 10.21 -3.70 17.16
CA ASP A 230 8.97 -3.97 17.91
C ASP A 230 8.46 -2.72 18.62
N SER A 231 9.36 -1.94 19.21
CA SER A 231 9.01 -0.67 19.87
C SER A 231 8.55 0.38 18.87
N MET A 232 9.13 0.39 17.66
CA MET A 232 8.65 1.24 16.57
C MET A 232 7.26 0.84 16.12
N ILE A 233 6.98 -0.45 15.90
CA ILE A 233 5.64 -0.93 15.50
C ILE A 233 4.59 -0.54 16.55
N ALA A 234 4.92 -0.68 17.84
CA ALA A 234 4.01 -0.34 18.93
C ALA A 234 3.86 1.18 19.17
N GLY A 235 4.92 1.96 18.96
CA GLY A 235 4.99 3.38 19.29
C GLY A 235 4.77 4.34 18.12
N MET A 236 4.73 3.85 16.88
CA MET A 236 4.53 4.69 15.70
C MET A 236 3.09 5.20 15.63
N PRO A 237 2.87 6.49 15.33
CA PRO A 237 1.53 7.03 15.11
C PRO A 237 0.77 6.31 14.01
N GLU A 238 -0.56 6.44 14.03
CA GLU A 238 -1.40 5.93 12.96
C GLU A 238 -1.01 6.54 11.61
N VAL A 239 -1.08 5.72 10.56
CA VAL A 239 -0.66 6.08 9.21
C VAL A 239 -1.87 6.43 8.35
N GLY A 240 -1.70 7.42 7.48
CA GLY A 240 -2.70 7.77 6.47
C GLY A 240 -2.52 6.93 5.21
N LEU A 241 -3.59 6.81 4.42
CA LEU A 241 -3.52 6.29 3.06
C LEU A 241 -4.16 7.31 2.13
N GLN A 242 -3.42 7.77 1.14
CA GLN A 242 -3.92 8.56 0.03
C GLN A 242 -4.18 7.64 -1.15
N LEU A 243 -5.37 7.73 -1.73
CA LEU A 243 -5.78 6.96 -2.89
C LEU A 243 -5.23 7.57 -4.17
N ASN A 244 -5.31 6.83 -5.28
CA ASN A 244 -4.78 7.27 -6.57
C ASN A 244 -5.44 8.54 -7.13
N ASP A 245 -6.67 8.85 -6.71
CA ASP A 245 -7.37 10.09 -7.06
C ASP A 245 -6.93 11.31 -6.22
N GLY A 246 -5.97 11.12 -5.31
CA GLY A 246 -5.46 12.14 -4.40
C GLY A 246 -6.29 12.31 -3.13
N SER A 247 -7.44 11.64 -3.02
CA SER A 247 -8.28 11.68 -1.81
C SER A 247 -7.64 10.91 -0.65
N LEU A 248 -7.94 11.33 0.58
CA LEU A 248 -7.46 10.66 1.78
C LEU A 248 -8.49 9.61 2.21
N TYR A 249 -8.04 8.37 2.40
CA TYR A 249 -8.86 7.30 2.94
C TYR A 249 -9.30 7.61 4.37
N LYS A 250 -10.58 7.38 4.65
CA LYS A 250 -11.23 7.82 5.91
C LYS A 250 -10.64 7.16 7.14
N ALA A 251 -10.37 5.86 7.06
CA ALA A 251 -9.84 5.12 8.18
C ALA A 251 -8.31 5.18 8.20
N LYS A 252 -7.75 5.33 9.40
CA LYS A 252 -6.31 5.28 9.61
C LYS A 252 -5.83 3.83 9.71
N GLY A 253 -4.59 3.62 9.31
CA GLY A 253 -3.92 2.33 9.41
C GLY A 253 -2.87 2.34 10.52
N ARG A 254 -2.29 1.17 10.74
CA ARG A 254 -1.14 1.01 11.65
C ARG A 254 -0.07 0.18 10.97
N ILE A 255 1.19 0.40 11.34
CA ILE A 255 2.25 -0.52 10.92
C ILE A 255 2.01 -1.86 11.62
N GLU A 256 2.03 -2.95 10.85
CA GLU A 256 1.86 -4.30 11.38
C GLU A 256 3.17 -5.07 11.38
N THR A 257 3.99 -4.90 10.33
CA THR A 257 5.25 -5.64 10.21
C THR A 257 6.28 -4.84 9.42
N VAL A 258 7.54 -4.99 9.81
CA VAL A 258 8.69 -4.54 9.02
C VAL A 258 9.49 -5.77 8.63
N SER A 259 9.82 -5.90 7.35
CA SER A 259 10.62 -7.02 6.84
C SER A 259 11.98 -7.05 7.52
N GLY A 260 12.42 -8.24 7.96
CA GLY A 260 13.79 -8.46 8.43
C GLY A 260 14.82 -8.57 7.30
N VAL A 261 14.37 -8.57 6.04
CA VAL A 261 15.20 -8.69 4.85
C VAL A 261 15.19 -7.37 4.09
N VAL A 262 16.40 -6.86 3.81
CA VAL A 262 16.65 -5.72 2.93
C VAL A 262 16.72 -6.23 1.49
N ASP A 263 16.11 -5.50 0.57
CA ASP A 263 16.33 -5.74 -0.87
C ASP A 263 17.74 -5.26 -1.25
N PRO A 264 18.66 -6.16 -1.66
CA PRO A 264 20.05 -5.79 -1.96
C PRO A 264 20.20 -4.93 -3.22
N VAL A 265 19.19 -4.90 -4.10
CA VAL A 265 19.22 -4.09 -5.32
C VAL A 265 18.85 -2.65 -5.02
N THR A 266 17.83 -2.44 -4.19
CA THR A 266 17.29 -1.09 -3.92
C THR A 266 17.76 -0.50 -2.59
N GLY A 267 18.32 -1.30 -1.68
CA GLY A 267 18.70 -0.86 -0.33
C GLY A 267 17.49 -0.46 0.52
N THR A 268 16.33 -1.05 0.24
CA THR A 268 15.06 -0.72 0.92
C THR A 268 14.53 -1.89 1.74
N VAL A 269 13.75 -1.55 2.76
CA VAL A 269 13.05 -2.48 3.62
C VAL A 269 11.55 -2.33 3.38
N GLN A 270 10.89 -3.45 3.12
CA GLN A 270 9.44 -3.48 2.95
C GLN A 270 8.74 -3.41 4.31
N ILE A 271 7.73 -2.55 4.40
CA ILE A 271 6.85 -2.38 5.54
C ILE A 271 5.43 -2.74 5.11
N LYS A 272 4.72 -3.43 5.99
CA LYS A 272 3.31 -3.76 5.86
C LYS A 272 2.49 -2.96 6.87
N ALA A 273 1.59 -2.12 6.37
CA ALA A 273 0.60 -1.43 7.18
C ALA A 273 -0.79 -2.05 6.99
N LEU A 274 -1.54 -2.16 8.08
CA LEU A 274 -2.90 -2.70 8.11
C LEU A 274 -3.91 -1.55 8.16
N PHE A 275 -4.86 -1.55 7.24
CA PHE A 275 -5.97 -0.61 7.16
C PHE A 275 -7.31 -1.35 7.26
N PRO A 276 -8.23 -0.93 8.14
CA PRO A 276 -9.58 -1.49 8.17
C PRO A 276 -10.36 -1.02 6.93
N ASN A 277 -11.18 -1.91 6.36
CA ASN A 277 -11.95 -1.66 5.14
C ASN A 277 -13.43 -2.08 5.31
N PRO A 278 -14.16 -1.46 6.28
CA PRO A 278 -15.53 -1.85 6.59
C PRO A 278 -16.49 -1.62 5.41
N ASP A 279 -16.30 -0.51 4.69
CA ASP A 279 -17.11 -0.11 3.54
C ASP A 279 -16.65 -0.78 2.23
N ARG A 280 -15.53 -1.52 2.26
CA ARG A 280 -14.95 -2.24 1.13
C ARG A 280 -14.61 -1.35 -0.08
N GLU A 281 -14.29 -0.09 0.19
CA GLU A 281 -13.85 0.88 -0.81
C GLU A 281 -12.49 0.52 -1.39
N LEU A 282 -11.60 -0.05 -0.56
CA LEU A 282 -10.29 -0.50 -1.00
C LEU A 282 -10.39 -1.86 -1.69
N LEU A 283 -9.78 -1.97 -2.88
CA LEU A 283 -9.71 -3.19 -3.68
C LEU A 283 -8.29 -3.74 -3.71
N SER A 284 -8.13 -5.06 -3.64
CA SER A 284 -6.83 -5.72 -3.79
C SER A 284 -6.26 -5.44 -5.18
N GLY A 285 -4.96 -5.12 -5.25
CA GLY A 285 -4.27 -4.75 -6.49
C GLY A 285 -4.27 -3.24 -6.77
N SER A 286 -4.95 -2.44 -5.94
CA SER A 286 -4.87 -0.98 -6.02
C SER A 286 -3.49 -0.47 -5.59
N ILE A 287 -3.16 0.73 -6.03
CA ILE A 287 -1.97 1.47 -5.59
C ILE A 287 -2.47 2.68 -4.79
N GLY A 288 -1.65 3.17 -3.87
CA GLY A 288 -1.88 4.41 -3.16
C GLY A 288 -0.57 4.90 -2.54
N ASN A 289 -0.66 5.94 -1.73
CA ASN A 289 0.48 6.43 -0.96
C ASN A 289 0.21 6.30 0.54
N VAL A 290 1.08 5.59 1.26
CA VAL A 290 1.07 5.60 2.72
C VAL A 290 1.73 6.89 3.20
N ILE A 291 0.99 7.64 4.01
CA ILE A 291 1.45 8.88 4.62
C ILE A 291 1.87 8.59 6.05
N LEU A 292 3.19 8.66 6.29
CA LEU A 292 3.77 8.61 7.63
C LEU A 292 3.81 10.02 8.19
N GLN A 293 3.12 10.25 9.30
CA GLN A 293 3.23 11.51 10.03
C GLN A 293 4.43 11.42 10.96
N ASN A 294 5.45 12.24 10.73
CA ASN A 294 6.50 12.40 11.73
C ASN A 294 5.93 13.21 12.92
N PRO A 295 6.30 12.85 14.16
CA PRO A 295 5.98 13.66 15.32
C PRO A 295 6.55 15.08 15.13
N LYS A 296 5.80 16.07 15.64
CA LYS A 296 6.13 17.50 15.57
C LYS A 296 7.61 17.74 15.86
N THR A 297 8.33 18.18 14.84
CA THR A 297 9.73 18.58 15.00
C THR A 297 9.76 20.11 15.04
N GLU A 298 10.42 20.66 16.06
CA GLU A 298 10.72 22.09 16.12
C GLU A 298 11.63 22.42 14.93
N ALA A 299 11.10 23.18 13.97
CA ALA A 299 11.84 23.60 12.79
C ALA A 299 11.66 25.10 12.58
N VAL A 300 12.72 25.74 12.07
CA VAL A 300 12.64 27.13 11.64
C VAL A 300 11.86 27.18 10.32
N THR A 301 10.70 27.83 10.32
CA THR A 301 9.91 28.01 9.09
C THR A 301 9.81 29.47 8.72
N ILE A 302 9.88 29.74 7.43
CA ILE A 302 9.70 31.08 6.87
C ILE A 302 8.68 31.04 5.72
N PRO A 303 7.84 32.07 5.55
CA PRO A 303 6.97 32.18 4.38
C PRO A 303 7.79 32.24 3.09
N MET A 304 7.31 31.61 2.02
CA MET A 304 7.98 31.70 0.72
C MET A 304 8.01 33.14 0.18
N THR A 305 7.04 33.97 0.56
CA THR A 305 6.98 35.41 0.21
C THR A 305 8.12 36.23 0.81
N ALA A 306 8.81 35.70 1.84
CA ALA A 306 9.97 36.32 2.48
C ALA A 306 11.30 35.97 1.78
N THR A 307 11.25 35.28 0.65
CA THR A 307 12.44 34.81 -0.08
C THR A 307 12.43 35.22 -1.55
N VAL A 308 13.62 35.34 -2.14
CA VAL A 308 13.83 35.55 -3.58
C VAL A 308 14.71 34.43 -4.11
N GLU A 309 14.44 33.99 -5.34
CA GLU A 309 15.31 33.06 -6.05
C GLU A 309 16.25 33.83 -6.97
N LEU A 310 17.56 33.68 -6.77
CA LEU A 310 18.61 34.33 -7.53
C LEU A 310 19.68 33.30 -7.93
N GLN A 311 19.83 33.05 -9.24
CA GLN A 311 20.83 32.12 -9.79
C GLN A 311 20.81 30.74 -9.09
N ASP A 312 19.63 30.12 -9.04
CA ASP A 312 19.36 28.82 -8.40
C ASP A 312 19.62 28.76 -6.88
N LYS A 313 19.71 29.93 -6.21
CA LYS A 313 19.81 30.04 -4.75
C LYS A 313 18.61 30.78 -4.19
N ILE A 314 18.09 30.29 -3.06
CA ILE A 314 17.03 30.96 -2.31
C ILE A 314 17.71 31.88 -1.29
N ILE A 315 17.37 33.17 -1.34
CA ILE A 315 17.91 34.20 -0.44
C ILE A 315 16.78 34.82 0.38
N ALA A 316 17.09 35.18 1.63
CA ALA A 316 16.26 36.07 2.44
C ALA A 316 17.12 37.25 2.92
N TYR A 317 16.50 38.43 3.10
CA TYR A 317 17.20 39.59 3.65
C TYR A 317 16.97 39.66 5.16
N ARG A 318 18.04 39.49 5.93
CA ARG A 318 18.08 39.70 7.38
C ARG A 318 18.44 41.14 7.68
N LEU A 319 17.80 41.73 8.67
CA LEU A 319 18.13 43.07 9.16
C LEU A 319 19.27 42.99 10.18
N LYS A 320 20.39 43.65 9.89
CA LYS A 320 21.51 43.83 10.83
C LYS A 320 21.85 45.31 10.92
N ASN A 321 21.78 45.87 12.12
CA ASN A 321 22.01 47.30 12.36
C ASN A 321 21.18 48.24 11.46
N GLY A 322 19.94 47.86 11.10
CA GLY A 322 19.05 48.65 10.23
C GLY A 322 19.33 48.54 8.73
N GLN A 323 20.28 47.69 8.31
CA GLN A 323 20.59 47.40 6.91
C GLN A 323 20.24 45.97 6.53
N ALA A 324 19.82 45.77 5.28
CA ALA A 324 19.53 44.45 4.71
C ALA A 324 20.83 43.69 4.38
N GLU A 325 20.98 42.50 4.94
CA GLU A 325 22.07 41.55 4.67
C GLU A 325 21.47 40.28 4.05
N ALA A 326 21.96 39.86 2.89
CA ALA A 326 21.50 38.66 2.20
C ALA A 326 21.99 37.41 2.94
N ALA A 327 21.04 36.63 3.42
CA ALA A 327 21.25 35.28 3.94
C ALA A 327 20.94 34.28 2.82
N TYR A 328 21.96 33.54 2.39
CA TYR A 328 21.78 32.39 1.50
C TYR A 328 21.20 31.24 2.29
N LEU A 329 20.07 30.71 1.83
CA LEU A 329 19.33 29.70 2.56
C LEU A 329 19.48 28.34 1.88
N THR A 330 19.63 27.31 2.71
CA THR A 330 19.31 25.93 2.31
C THR A 330 17.97 25.58 2.91
N VAL A 331 16.97 25.37 2.05
CA VAL A 331 15.58 25.15 2.46
C VAL A 331 14.98 23.91 1.84
N ASP A 332 14.07 23.28 2.57
CA ASP A 332 13.13 22.30 2.01
C ASP A 332 11.74 22.95 1.91
N ARG A 333 10.99 22.63 0.85
CA ARG A 333 9.58 23.03 0.75
C ARG A 333 8.74 22.22 1.73
N LEU A 334 7.89 22.90 2.48
CA LEU A 334 6.85 22.22 3.25
C LEU A 334 5.67 21.89 2.33
N ASN A 335 5.03 20.73 2.55
CA ASN A 335 3.90 20.28 1.73
C ASN A 335 2.63 21.15 1.85
N ASP A 336 2.64 22.19 2.69
CA ASP A 336 1.54 23.14 2.84
C ASP A 336 1.51 24.23 1.75
N GLY A 337 2.52 24.26 0.87
CA GLY A 337 2.58 25.13 -0.31
C GLY A 337 2.95 26.60 -0.04
N ASN A 338 3.06 27.01 1.23
CA ASN A 338 3.23 28.43 1.59
C ASN A 338 4.50 28.72 2.40
N ARG A 339 5.18 27.68 2.93
CA ARG A 339 6.36 27.85 3.81
C ARG A 339 7.55 27.00 3.39
N PHE A 340 8.73 27.50 3.69
CA PHE A 340 9.99 26.79 3.65
C PHE A 340 10.43 26.36 5.04
N ILE A 341 10.99 25.16 5.18
CA ILE A 341 11.79 24.75 6.32
C ILE A 341 13.24 25.17 6.06
N VAL A 342 13.82 25.97 6.95
CA VAL A 342 15.21 26.41 6.85
C VAL A 342 16.13 25.40 7.53
N LYS A 343 17.07 24.83 6.77
CA LYS A 343 18.14 23.96 7.29
C LYS A 343 19.37 24.77 7.70
N GLU A 344 19.76 25.72 6.86
CA GLU A 344 20.94 26.57 7.06
C GLU A 344 20.70 28.00 6.55
N GLY A 345 21.41 28.98 7.13
CA GLY A 345 21.42 30.37 6.67
C GLY A 345 20.68 31.37 7.59
N LEU A 346 19.76 30.90 8.45
CA LEU A 346 19.07 31.74 9.44
C LEU A 346 19.08 31.11 10.82
N SER A 347 19.14 31.96 11.84
CA SER A 347 19.07 31.57 13.25
C SER A 347 17.77 32.03 13.90
N VAL A 348 17.32 31.30 14.93
CA VAL A 348 16.19 31.72 15.76
C VAL A 348 16.49 33.09 16.37
N GLY A 349 15.59 34.03 16.19
CA GLY A 349 15.73 35.41 16.65
C GLY A 349 16.14 36.42 15.58
N ASP A 350 16.60 35.96 14.41
CA ASP A 350 16.87 36.83 13.26
C ASP A 350 15.61 37.57 12.82
N THR A 351 15.74 38.82 12.38
CA THR A 351 14.63 39.60 11.82
C THR A 351 14.78 39.66 10.31
N ILE A 352 13.82 39.13 9.56
CA ILE A 352 13.86 39.05 8.11
C ILE A 352 12.73 39.85 7.47
N VAL A 353 12.93 40.29 6.22
CA VAL A 353 11.89 40.97 5.44
C VAL A 353 10.85 39.96 4.98
N ALA A 354 9.57 40.19 5.31
CA ALA A 354 8.47 39.25 5.10
C ALA A 354 7.74 39.44 3.75
N GLU A 355 7.72 40.68 3.25
CA GLU A 355 7.00 41.09 2.04
C GLU A 355 7.83 42.13 1.27
N GLY A 356 7.71 42.13 -0.07
CA GLY A 356 8.43 43.08 -0.93
C GLY A 356 9.92 42.77 -1.09
N VAL A 357 10.35 41.58 -0.69
CA VAL A 357 11.76 41.12 -0.70
C VAL A 357 12.43 41.26 -2.08
N GLY A 358 11.69 41.18 -3.19
CA GLY A 358 12.23 41.36 -4.55
C GLY A 358 12.67 42.79 -4.89
N LEU A 359 12.28 43.79 -4.10
CA LEU A 359 12.70 45.18 -4.27
C LEU A 359 13.88 45.55 -3.35
N VAL A 360 14.24 44.67 -2.42
CA VAL A 360 15.32 44.88 -1.46
C VAL A 360 16.66 44.51 -2.09
N ARG A 361 17.71 45.26 -1.75
CA ARG A 361 19.09 44.98 -2.17
C ARG A 361 20.01 44.92 -0.95
N GLU A 362 21.15 44.26 -1.12
CA GLU A 362 22.22 44.21 -0.13
C GLU A 362 22.61 45.63 0.32
N GLY A 363 22.74 45.84 1.63
CA GLY A 363 23.14 47.12 2.24
C GLY A 363 22.04 48.19 2.26
N MET A 364 20.83 47.90 1.74
CA MET A 364 19.73 48.87 1.76
C MET A 364 19.29 49.15 3.20
N SER A 365 19.17 50.43 3.55
CA SER A 365 18.62 50.82 4.86
C SER A 365 17.11 50.59 4.87
N ILE A 366 16.63 49.84 5.86
CA ILE A 366 15.22 49.45 5.99
C ILE A 366 14.70 49.95 7.33
N THR A 367 13.55 50.65 7.30
CA THR A 367 12.78 50.92 8.51
C THR A 367 11.81 49.77 8.75
N PRO A 368 11.98 48.96 9.82
CA PRO A 368 11.10 47.83 10.08
C PRO A 368 9.70 48.30 10.46
N LYS A 369 8.69 47.80 9.74
CA LYS A 369 7.28 47.91 10.12
C LYS A 369 6.88 46.61 10.82
N ASN A 370 6.94 46.61 12.15
CA ASN A 370 6.56 45.45 12.96
C ASN A 370 5.03 45.24 12.92
N GLU A 371 4.59 44.00 12.95
CA GLU A 371 3.20 43.69 13.31
C GLU A 371 2.94 44.15 14.74
N THR A 372 1.93 45.01 14.91
CA THR A 372 1.19 45.01 16.17
C THR A 372 0.23 43.82 16.06
N LYS A 373 0.26 42.97 17.08
CA LYS A 373 -0.49 41.72 17.25
C LYS A 373 -1.85 41.64 16.56
#